data_AF-A0A7X5F2W2-F1
#
_entry.id   AF-A0A7X5F2W2-F1
#
_cell.length_a   1.000
_cell.length_b   1.000
_cell.length_c   1.000
_cell.angle_alpha   90.00
_cell.angle_beta   90.00
_cell.angle_gamma   90.00
#
_symmetry.space_group_name_H-M   'P 1'
#
loop_
_entity.id
_entity.type
_entity.pdbx_description
1 polymer ?
#
loop_
_entity_poly.entity_id
_entity_poly.type
_entity_poly.pdbx_seq_one_letter_code
_entity_poly.pdbx_strand_id
1 'polypeptide(L)'
;MEPDLYPSVLRPSHQESDDHDTITSMIYLAAQCDCLEIVDMACYDMFGHDRVTRLSMDELRDLHRRIRPAILKRARRLGMLPQFNEPS
;
A
#
# COMPACT_ATOMS: atom_id res chain seq x y z
N MET A 1 -52.22 -4.00 -6.16
CA MET A 1 -51.48 -2.73 -6.25
C MET A 1 -50.37 -2.84 -5.22
N GLU A 2 -49.24 -3.40 -5.64
CA GLU A 2 -48.09 -3.62 -4.76
C GLU A 2 -47.17 -2.39 -4.82
N PRO A 3 -46.68 -1.91 -3.68
CA PRO A 3 -45.43 -1.17 -3.65
C PRO A 3 -44.31 -2.07 -3.10
N ASP A 4 -43.45 -2.49 -4.03
CA ASP A 4 -42.06 -2.91 -3.80
C ASP A 4 -41.39 -2.02 -2.75
N LEU A 5 -40.98 -2.64 -1.63
CA LEU A 5 -40.12 -2.00 -0.63
C LEU A 5 -38.93 -2.94 -0.34
N TYR A 6 -38.09 -3.15 -1.35
CA TYR A 6 -36.72 -3.60 -1.11
C TYR A 6 -35.87 -2.37 -0.70
N PRO A 7 -35.33 -2.31 0.53
CA PRO A 7 -34.33 -1.31 0.85
C PRO A 7 -33.07 -1.64 0.04
N SER A 8 -32.63 -0.64 -0.71
CA SER A 8 -31.46 -0.69 -1.58
C SER A 8 -30.23 -1.19 -0.82
N VAL A 9 -29.73 -2.36 -1.24
CA VAL A 9 -28.31 -2.71 -1.35
C VAL A 9 -27.37 -1.88 -0.47
N LEU A 10 -26.96 -2.44 0.68
CA LEU A 10 -25.61 -2.22 1.19
C LEU A 10 -24.65 -2.58 0.04
N ARG A 11 -24.15 -1.58 -0.67
CA ARG A 11 -23.00 -1.73 -1.55
C ARG A 11 -21.79 -1.77 -0.61
N PRO A 12 -21.11 -2.91 -0.40
CA PRO A 12 -19.83 -2.88 0.29
C PRO A 12 -18.90 -2.02 -0.56
N SER A 13 -18.24 -1.09 0.11
CA SER A 13 -17.33 -0.10 -0.42
C SER A 13 -16.33 -0.74 -1.40
N HIS A 14 -16.33 -0.30 -2.66
CA HIS A 14 -15.30 -0.63 -3.66
C HIS A 14 -13.89 -0.13 -3.29
N GLN A 15 -13.68 0.38 -2.07
CA GLN A 15 -12.48 1.09 -1.66
C GLN A 15 -11.44 0.18 -1.00
N GLU A 16 -11.84 -0.98 -0.46
CA GLU A 16 -10.91 -1.92 0.18
C GLU A 16 -10.05 -2.70 -0.83
N SER A 17 -10.57 -2.97 -2.04
CA SER A 17 -9.82 -3.69 -3.08
C SER A 17 -8.66 -2.85 -3.63
N ASP A 18 -8.90 -1.57 -3.93
CA ASP A 18 -7.86 -0.67 -4.46
C ASP A 18 -6.69 -0.47 -3.48
N ASP A 19 -6.97 -0.40 -2.18
CA ASP A 19 -5.95 -0.23 -1.15
C ASP A 19 -5.04 -1.45 -1.06
N HIS A 20 -5.62 -2.65 -1.09
CA HIS A 20 -4.86 -3.90 -1.04
C HIS A 20 -3.95 -4.07 -2.26
N ASP A 21 -4.45 -3.74 -3.45
CA ASP A 21 -3.67 -3.78 -4.69
C ASP A 21 -2.54 -2.75 -4.68
N THR A 22 -2.78 -1.57 -4.10
CA THR A 22 -1.75 -0.52 -3.94
C THR A 22 -0.64 -0.94 -2.98
N ILE A 23 -1.00 -1.54 -1.85
CA ILE A 23 -0.03 -2.04 -0.86
C ILE A 23 0.81 -3.17 -1.45
N THR A 24 0.16 -4.14 -2.08
CA THR A 24 0.82 -5.28 -2.75
C THR A 24 1.78 -4.79 -3.83
N SER A 25 1.35 -3.85 -4.65
CA SER A 25 2.19 -3.24 -5.71
C SER A 25 3.44 -2.57 -5.14
N MET A 26 3.33 -1.92 -3.98
CA MET A 26 4.46 -1.26 -3.35
C MET A 26 5.43 -2.24 -2.68
N ILE A 27 4.94 -3.31 -2.04
CA ILE A 27 5.80 -4.39 -1.52
C ILE A 27 6.55 -5.06 -2.67
N TYR A 28 5.85 -5.30 -3.78
CA TYR A 28 6.46 -5.82 -5.01
C TYR A 28 7.55 -4.87 -5.55
N LEU A 29 7.29 -3.57 -5.59
CA LEU A 29 8.29 -2.57 -5.96
C LEU A 29 9.49 -2.57 -5.01
N ALA A 30 9.27 -2.74 -3.70
CA ALA A 30 10.35 -2.83 -2.72
C ALA A 30 11.21 -4.07 -2.95
N ALA A 31 10.61 -5.22 -3.27
CA ALA A 31 11.32 -6.43 -3.65
C ALA A 31 12.16 -6.23 -4.92
N GLN A 32 11.61 -5.56 -5.94
CA GLN A 32 12.34 -5.27 -7.18
C GLN A 32 13.52 -4.31 -6.96
N CYS A 33 13.39 -3.37 -6.02
CA CYS A 33 14.42 -2.39 -5.71
C CYS A 33 15.46 -2.88 -4.69
N ASP A 34 15.39 -4.16 -4.29
CA ASP A 34 16.20 -4.78 -3.24
C ASP A 34 16.18 -3.94 -1.94
N CYS A 35 14.97 -3.53 -1.52
CA CYS A 35 14.77 -2.70 -0.33
C CYS A 35 13.66 -3.20 0.60
N LEU A 36 13.44 -4.52 0.63
CA LEU A 36 12.53 -5.15 1.59
C LEU A 36 12.93 -4.92 3.04
N GLU A 37 14.23 -4.73 3.32
CA GLU A 37 14.73 -4.33 4.64
C GLU A 37 14.02 -3.07 5.19
N ILE A 38 13.61 -2.14 4.32
CA ILE A 38 12.86 -0.93 4.72
C ILE A 38 11.46 -1.31 5.21
N VAL A 39 10.84 -2.29 4.56
CA VAL A 39 9.52 -2.81 4.91
C VAL A 39 9.59 -3.54 6.25
N ASP A 40 10.56 -4.45 6.39
CA ASP A 40 10.73 -5.26 7.60
C ASP A 40 11.07 -4.40 8.82
N MET A 41 12.00 -3.45 8.67
CA MET A 41 12.37 -2.52 9.75
C MET A 41 11.20 -1.62 10.14
N ALA A 42 10.45 -1.07 9.18
CA ALA A 42 9.30 -0.23 9.49
C ALA A 42 8.16 -1.03 10.13
N CYS A 43 7.95 -2.28 9.70
CA CYS A 43 6.99 -3.19 10.30
C CYS A 43 7.36 -3.46 11.77
N TYR A 44 8.64 -3.74 12.03
CA TYR A 44 9.14 -3.98 13.39
C TYR A 44 9.03 -2.74 14.28
N ASP A 45 9.42 -1.57 13.77
CA ASP A 45 9.37 -0.29 14.49
C ASP A 45 7.94 0.11 14.87
N MET A 46 6.97 -0.13 13.99
CA MET A 46 5.57 0.28 14.20
C MET A 46 4.75 -0.74 15.00
N PHE A 47 4.96 -2.04 14.78
CA PHE A 47 4.07 -3.10 15.28
C PHE A 47 4.79 -4.16 16.13
N GLY A 48 6.11 -4.03 16.32
CA GLY A 48 6.91 -4.94 17.14
C GLY A 48 7.21 -6.29 16.49
N HIS A 49 6.97 -6.45 15.18
CA HIS A 49 7.31 -7.63 14.41
C HIS A 49 7.56 -7.31 12.94
N ASP A 50 8.27 -8.18 12.22
CA ASP A 50 8.59 -8.05 10.79
C ASP A 50 7.51 -8.63 9.85
N ARG A 51 6.55 -9.39 10.38
CA ARG A 51 5.58 -10.12 9.57
C ARG A 51 4.45 -9.24 9.03
N VAL A 52 4.63 -8.71 7.83
CA VAL A 52 3.61 -7.93 7.11
C VAL A 52 2.28 -8.71 6.97
N THR A 53 2.33 -10.03 6.82
CA THR A 53 1.13 -10.89 6.72
C THR A 53 0.31 -10.98 8.00
N ARG A 54 0.83 -10.49 9.13
CA ARG A 54 0.11 -10.42 10.41
C ARG A 54 -0.57 -9.09 10.65
N LEU A 55 -0.33 -8.09 9.80
CA LEU A 55 -0.94 -6.78 9.92
C LEU A 55 -2.39 -6.80 9.45
N SER A 56 -3.24 -6.08 10.17
CA SER A 56 -4.57 -5.72 9.71
C SER A 56 -4.50 -4.74 8.54
N MET A 57 -5.61 -4.55 7.83
CA MET A 57 -5.66 -3.62 6.69
C MET A 57 -5.32 -2.18 7.08
N ASP A 58 -5.71 -1.73 8.27
CA ASP A 58 -5.39 -0.38 8.74
C ASP A 58 -3.89 -0.24 9.06
N GLU A 59 -3.31 -1.24 9.71
CA GLU A 59 -1.87 -1.29 9.98
C GLU A 59 -1.06 -1.36 8.68
N LEU A 60 -1.53 -2.11 7.67
CA LEU A 60 -0.92 -2.15 6.34
C LEU A 60 -0.96 -0.79 5.64
N ARG A 61 -2.06 -0.03 5.76
CA ARG A 61 -2.15 1.32 5.20
C ARG A 61 -1.15 2.26 5.88
N ASP A 62 -1.03 2.17 7.20
CA ASP A 62 -0.09 3.00 7.96
C ASP A 62 1.37 2.63 7.65
N LEU A 63 1.67 1.33 7.55
CA LEU A 63 2.96 0.85 7.05
C LEU A 63 3.24 1.42 5.65
N HIS A 64 2.28 1.31 4.72
CA HIS A 64 2.43 1.83 3.36
C HIS A 64 2.71 3.33 3.33
N ARG A 65 1.97 4.13 4.10
CA ARG A 65 2.23 5.57 4.21
C ARG A 65 3.66 5.86 4.70
N ARG A 66 4.17 5.06 5.63
CA ARG A 66 5.52 5.22 6.19
C ARG A 66 6.63 4.89 5.20
N ILE A 67 6.53 3.76 4.49
CA ILE A 67 7.62 3.23 3.65
C ILE A 67 7.59 3.74 2.20
N ARG A 68 6.43 4.14 1.69
CA ARG A 68 6.24 4.65 0.32
C ARG A 68 7.29 5.70 -0.11
N PRO A 69 7.59 6.77 0.66
CA PRO A 69 8.56 7.76 0.21
C PRO A 69 9.98 7.19 0.07
N ALA A 70 10.37 6.27 0.94
CA ALA A 70 11.69 5.64 0.92
C ALA A 70 11.84 4.69 -0.27
N ILE A 71 10.83 3.85 -0.52
CA ILE A 71 10.80 2.93 -1.67
C ILE A 71 10.81 3.70 -2.99
N LEU A 72 9.96 4.72 -3.14
CA LEU A 72 9.92 5.53 -4.37
C LEU A 72 11.25 6.26 -4.61
N LYS A 73 11.89 6.78 -3.56
CA LYS A 73 13.21 7.42 -3.66
C LYS A 73 14.27 6.42 -4.13
N ARG A 74 14.24 5.18 -3.65
CA ARG A 74 15.15 4.10 -4.07
C ARG A 74 14.89 3.70 -5.52
N ALA A 75 13.63 3.45 -5.88
CA ALA A 75 13.21 3.10 -7.23
C ALA A 75 13.64 4.16 -8.28
N ARG A 76 13.51 5.46 -7.95
CA ARG A 76 14.00 6.55 -8.81
C ARG A 76 15.51 6.56 -8.97
N ARG A 77 16.26 6.34 -7.88
CA ARG A 77 17.74 6.25 -7.93
C ARG A 77 18.23 5.08 -8.79
N LEU A 78 17.46 3.99 -8.81
CA LEU A 78 17.75 2.81 -9.64
C LEU A 78 17.24 2.96 -11.08
N GLY A 79 16.57 4.07 -11.44
CA GLY A 79 16.01 4.27 -12.77
C GLY A 79 14.77 3.42 -13.08
N MET A 80 14.18 2.75 -12.08
CA MET A 80 12.99 1.92 -12.24
C MET A 80 11.69 2.74 -12.34
N LEU A 81 11.73 3.98 -11.84
CA LEU A 81 10.66 4.96 -12.01
C LEU A 81 11.22 6.21 -12.68
N PRO A 82 10.41 6.91 -13.50
CA PRO A 82 10.81 8.18 -14.05
C PRO A 82 11.17 9.13 -12.90
N GLN A 83 12.38 9.69 -12.99
CA GLN A 83 12.69 10.90 -12.24
C GLN A 83 11.77 11.96 -12.85
N PHE A 84 10.82 12.47 -12.08
CA PHE A 84 10.12 13.68 -12.49
C PHE A 84 11.19 14.77 -12.61
N ASN A 85 11.75 14.93 -13.80
CA ASN A 85 12.41 16.15 -14.19
C ASN A 85 11.29 17.19 -14.22
N GLU A 86 11.18 17.98 -13.16
CA GLU A 86 10.50 19.27 -13.29
C GLU A 86 11.22 20.03 -14.43
N PRO A 87 10.50 20.53 -15.44
CA PRO A 87 11.12 21.35 -16.47
C PRO A 87 11.73 22.57 -15.80
N SER A 88 13.03 22.76 -16.02
CA SER A 88 13.81 23.91 -15.55
C SER A 88 13.31 25.22 -16.14
#